data_AF-A0A6B2LQW0-F1
#
_entry.id   AF-A0A6B2LQW0-F1
#
_cell.length_a   1.000
_cell.length_b   1.000
_cell.length_c   1.000
_cell.angle_alpha   90.00
_cell.angle_beta   90.00
_cell.angle_gamma   90.00
#
_symmetry.space_group_name_H-M   'P 1'
#
loop_
_entity.id
_entity.type
_entity.pdbx_description
1 polymer ?
#
loop_
_entity_poly.entity_id
_entity_poly.type
_entity_poly.pdbx_seq_one_letter_code
_entity_poly.pdbx_strand_id
1 'polypeptide(L)'
;MVEKQKEAQQEMASVQFNNQLKMQERMRRMMVAQQMAMTRERLVWFEGVLGVATTGALIGSIKHKTAAPWVPVFLLGVITAYQWDFAYGTKAERINVMYEDIIQDPSFWFTPVLPNKEIIQKNEQLETSVKK
;
A
#
# COMPACT_ATOMS: atom_id res chain seq x y z
N MET A 1 -4.27 48.22 8.08
CA MET A 1 -4.63 47.68 6.73
C MET A 1 -3.62 46.63 6.26
N VAL A 2 -2.32 46.90 6.36
CA VAL A 2 -1.24 45.93 6.03
C VAL A 2 -1.32 44.66 6.89
N GLU A 3 -1.63 44.79 8.17
CA GLU A 3 -1.73 43.65 9.10
C GLU A 3 -2.88 42.69 8.73
N LYS A 4 -4.07 43.23 8.43
CA LYS A 4 -5.20 42.44 7.90
C LYS A 4 -4.90 41.76 6.56
N GLN A 5 -4.07 42.39 5.70
CA GLN A 5 -3.63 41.75 4.45
C GLN A 5 -2.66 40.60 4.70
N LYS A 6 -1.77 40.75 5.69
CA LYS A 6 -0.82 39.70 6.09
C LYS A 6 -1.53 38.52 6.74
N GLU A 7 -2.51 38.77 7.61
CA GLU A 7 -3.37 37.74 8.22
C GLU A 7 -4.16 36.99 7.14
N ALA A 8 -4.79 37.71 6.19
CA ALA A 8 -5.50 37.08 5.08
C ALA A 8 -4.59 36.26 4.16
N GLN A 9 -3.34 36.71 3.92
CA GLN A 9 -2.35 35.93 3.17
C GLN A 9 -1.92 34.66 3.91
N GLN A 10 -1.71 34.74 5.23
CA GLN A 10 -1.36 33.58 6.07
C GLN A 10 -2.50 32.57 6.12
N GLU A 11 -3.73 33.04 6.29
CA GLU A 11 -4.92 32.18 6.30
C GLU A 11 -5.07 31.47 4.95
N MET A 12 -4.93 32.18 3.84
CA MET A 12 -4.95 31.59 2.50
C MET A 12 -3.84 30.56 2.29
N ALA A 13 -2.62 30.83 2.76
CA ALA A 13 -1.50 29.88 2.68
C ALA A 13 -1.78 28.60 3.49
N SER A 14 -2.33 28.73 4.70
CA SER A 14 -2.70 27.59 5.54
C SER A 14 -3.81 26.73 4.90
N VAL A 15 -4.80 27.36 4.28
CA VAL A 15 -5.88 26.67 3.55
C VAL A 15 -5.34 25.91 2.35
N GLN A 16 -4.43 26.52 1.58
CA GLN A 16 -3.78 25.86 0.45
C GLN A 16 -2.96 24.65 0.90
N PHE A 17 -2.19 24.78 1.99
CA PHE A 17 -1.42 23.68 2.56
C PHE A 17 -2.31 22.52 3.02
N ASN A 18 -3.39 22.82 3.76
CA ASN A 18 -4.36 21.82 4.22
C ASN A 18 -5.02 21.07 3.06
N ASN A 19 -5.35 21.77 1.97
CA ASN A 19 -5.91 21.15 0.78
C ASN A 19 -4.90 20.23 0.09
N GLN A 20 -3.62 20.63 0.01
CA GLN A 20 -2.57 19.78 -0.54
C GLN A 20 -2.38 18.50 0.29
N LEU A 21 -2.36 18.62 1.63
CA LEU A 21 -2.24 17.47 2.53
C LEU A 21 -3.41 16.50 2.35
N LYS A 22 -4.66 17.00 2.35
CA LYS A 22 -5.85 16.19 2.11
C LYS A 22 -5.82 15.51 0.73
N MET A 23 -5.31 16.19 -0.28
CA MET A 23 -5.13 15.61 -1.62
C MET A 23 -4.12 14.46 -1.61
N GLN A 24 -2.97 14.63 -0.93
CA GLN A 24 -1.97 13.57 -0.81
C GLN A 24 -2.51 12.34 -0.10
N GLU A 25 -3.22 12.53 1.02
CA GLU A 25 -3.85 11.41 1.73
C GLU A 25 -4.89 10.69 0.88
N ARG A 26 -5.72 11.45 0.15
CA ARG A 26 -6.70 10.89 -0.76
C ARG A 26 -6.02 10.07 -1.85
N MET A 27 -5.00 10.62 -2.52
CA MET A 27 -4.25 9.92 -3.57
C MET A 27 -3.63 8.64 -3.04
N ARG A 28 -3.03 8.66 -1.84
CA ARG A 28 -2.49 7.46 -1.18
C ARG A 28 -3.56 6.40 -0.97
N ARG A 29 -4.72 6.77 -0.40
CA ARG A 29 -5.85 5.85 -0.19
C ARG A 29 -6.39 5.28 -1.50
N MET A 30 -6.46 6.11 -2.55
CA MET A 30 -6.88 5.68 -3.88
C MET A 30 -5.88 4.69 -4.51
N MET A 31 -4.58 4.91 -4.35
CA MET A 31 -3.55 3.98 -4.83
C MET A 31 -3.65 2.62 -4.15
N VAL A 32 -3.84 2.59 -2.82
CA VAL A 32 -4.06 1.34 -2.08
C VAL A 32 -5.34 0.65 -2.53
N ALA A 33 -6.44 1.38 -2.68
CA ALA A 33 -7.71 0.82 -3.17
C ALA A 33 -7.58 0.22 -4.58
N GLN A 34 -6.90 0.92 -5.49
CA GLN A 34 -6.63 0.43 -6.84
C GLN A 34 -5.76 -0.84 -6.80
N GLN A 35 -4.73 -0.89 -5.96
CA GLN A 35 -3.89 -2.08 -5.80
C GLN A 35 -4.72 -3.28 -5.31
N MET A 36 -5.60 -3.08 -4.32
CA MET A 36 -6.50 -4.14 -3.83
C MET A 36 -7.46 -4.62 -4.92
N ALA A 37 -8.07 -3.70 -5.67
CA ALA A 37 -8.96 -4.04 -6.77
C ALA A 37 -8.23 -4.85 -7.84
N MET A 38 -7.02 -4.44 -8.23
CA MET A 38 -6.20 -5.19 -9.19
C MET A 38 -5.83 -6.58 -8.69
N THR A 39 -5.51 -6.74 -7.41
CA THR A 39 -5.20 -8.06 -6.87
C THR A 39 -6.43 -8.98 -6.87
N ARG A 40 -7.62 -8.44 -6.53
CA ARG A 40 -8.88 -9.20 -6.57
C ARG A 40 -9.22 -9.67 -7.98
N GLU A 41 -9.14 -8.79 -8.96
CA GLU A 41 -9.40 -9.16 -10.36
C GLU A 41 -8.41 -10.21 -10.85
N ARG A 42 -7.11 -10.03 -10.53
CA ARG A 42 -6.07 -11.00 -10.89
C ARG A 42 -6.31 -12.39 -10.29
N LEU A 43 -6.88 -12.44 -9.07
CA LEU A 43 -7.16 -13.69 -8.39
C LEU A 43 -8.20 -14.52 -9.15
N VAL A 44 -9.25 -13.89 -9.70
CA VAL A 44 -10.26 -14.56 -10.55
C VAL A 44 -9.59 -15.30 -11.71
N TRP A 45 -8.62 -14.66 -12.36
CA TRP A 45 -7.86 -15.27 -13.46
C TRP A 45 -6.95 -16.40 -12.98
N PHE A 46 -6.27 -16.25 -11.84
CA PHE A 46 -5.43 -17.31 -11.27
C PHE A 46 -6.24 -18.56 -10.91
N GLU A 47 -7.44 -18.40 -10.37
CA GLU A 47 -8.34 -19.51 -10.07
C GLU A 47 -8.79 -20.24 -11.33
N GLY A 48 -9.13 -19.51 -12.39
CA GLY A 48 -9.44 -20.10 -13.69
C GLY A 48 -8.28 -20.94 -14.24
N VAL A 49 -7.06 -20.40 -14.20
CA VAL A 49 -5.85 -21.12 -14.64
C VAL A 49 -5.59 -22.34 -13.75
N LEU A 50 -5.76 -22.22 -12.44
CA LEU A 50 -5.61 -23.33 -11.51
C LEU A 50 -6.65 -24.43 -11.77
N GLY A 51 -7.90 -24.07 -12.09
CA GLY A 51 -8.95 -25.02 -12.48
C GLY A 51 -8.62 -25.80 -13.77
N VAL A 52 -8.07 -25.11 -14.77
CA VAL A 52 -7.60 -25.77 -16.00
C VAL A 52 -6.39 -26.67 -15.73
N ALA A 53 -5.41 -26.17 -14.96
CA ALA A 53 -4.20 -26.90 -14.61
C ALA A 53 -4.49 -28.16 -13.78
N THR A 54 -5.40 -28.07 -12.81
CA THR A 54 -5.84 -29.22 -11.99
C THR A 54 -6.55 -30.28 -12.84
N THR A 55 -7.43 -29.86 -13.77
CA THR A 55 -8.08 -30.79 -14.71
C THR A 55 -7.04 -31.49 -15.60
N GLY A 56 -6.09 -30.74 -16.15
CA GLY A 56 -4.99 -31.31 -16.93
C GLY A 56 -4.10 -32.26 -16.12
N ALA A 57 -3.79 -31.90 -14.87
CA ALA A 57 -3.00 -32.73 -13.96
C ALA A 57 -3.73 -34.03 -13.59
N LEU A 58 -5.04 -33.98 -13.39
CA LEU A 58 -5.86 -35.16 -13.12
C LEU A 58 -5.83 -36.13 -14.30
N ILE A 59 -6.09 -35.66 -15.51
CA ILE A 59 -6.04 -36.48 -16.74
C ILE A 59 -4.62 -37.04 -16.94
N GLY A 60 -3.60 -36.20 -16.80
CA GLY A 60 -2.20 -36.60 -16.94
C GLY A 60 -1.79 -37.66 -15.92
N SER A 61 -2.23 -37.53 -14.67
CA SER A 61 -1.92 -38.48 -13.60
C SER A 61 -2.59 -39.84 -13.85
N ILE A 62 -3.82 -39.85 -14.35
CA ILE A 62 -4.53 -41.08 -14.72
C ILE A 62 -3.82 -41.79 -15.89
N LYS A 63 -3.46 -41.03 -16.93
CA LYS A 63 -2.84 -41.59 -18.15
C LYS A 63 -1.42 -42.11 -17.91
N HIS A 64 -0.61 -41.35 -17.18
CA HIS A 64 0.80 -41.66 -16.98
C HIS A 64 1.08 -42.41 -15.67
N LYS A 65 0.08 -42.52 -14.77
CA LYS A 65 0.22 -43.12 -13.44
C LYS A 65 1.35 -42.49 -12.61
N THR A 66 1.59 -41.19 -12.80
CA THR A 66 2.62 -40.42 -12.08
C THR A 66 2.01 -39.17 -11.47
N ALA A 67 2.62 -38.70 -10.37
CA ALA A 67 2.24 -37.44 -9.72
C ALA A 67 2.91 -36.20 -10.35
N ALA A 68 3.80 -36.37 -11.32
CA ALA A 68 4.54 -35.27 -11.94
C ALA A 68 3.65 -34.12 -12.48
N PRO A 69 2.46 -34.37 -13.05
CA PRO A 69 1.57 -33.29 -13.49
C PRO A 69 1.05 -32.36 -12.37
N TRP A 70 1.14 -32.77 -11.10
CA TRP A 70 0.73 -31.94 -9.95
C TRP A 70 1.75 -30.88 -9.54
N VAL A 71 3.01 -31.01 -9.96
CA VAL A 71 4.06 -30.03 -9.63
C VAL A 71 3.67 -28.59 -10.01
N PRO A 72 3.23 -28.29 -11.25
CA PRO A 72 2.80 -26.93 -11.61
C PRO A 72 1.53 -26.49 -10.84
N VAL A 73 0.62 -27.41 -10.53
CA VAL A 73 -0.59 -27.12 -9.74
C VAL A 73 -0.22 -26.67 -8.34
N PHE A 74 0.74 -27.34 -7.70
CA PHE A 74 1.22 -26.98 -6.38
C PHE A 74 1.87 -25.60 -6.38
N LEU A 75 2.78 -25.34 -7.33
CA LEU A 75 3.46 -24.04 -7.45
C LEU A 75 2.46 -22.90 -7.67
N LEU A 76 1.50 -23.09 -8.59
CA LEU A 76 0.44 -22.12 -8.82
C LEU A 76 -0.45 -21.96 -7.59
N GLY A 77 -0.80 -23.05 -6.91
CA GLY A 77 -1.62 -23.03 -5.70
C GLY A 77 -1.01 -22.20 -4.59
N VAL A 78 0.31 -22.31 -4.35
CA VAL A 78 1.01 -21.49 -3.34
C VAL A 78 0.93 -20.00 -3.69
N ILE A 79 1.14 -19.63 -4.96
CA ILE A 79 1.05 -18.24 -5.41
C ILE A 79 -0.38 -17.72 -5.26
N THR A 80 -1.38 -18.50 -5.68
CA THR A 80 -2.80 -18.13 -5.57
C THR A 80 -3.21 -17.96 -4.11
N ALA A 81 -2.78 -18.84 -3.21
CA ALA A 81 -3.04 -18.72 -1.78
C ALA A 81 -2.43 -17.45 -1.18
N TYR A 82 -1.23 -17.07 -1.61
CA TYR A 82 -0.62 -15.78 -1.22
C TYR A 82 -1.48 -14.60 -1.68
N GLN A 83 -1.93 -14.60 -2.94
CA GLN A 83 -2.77 -13.53 -3.49
C GLN A 83 -4.14 -13.48 -2.80
N TRP A 84 -4.67 -14.63 -2.38
CA TRP A 84 -5.91 -14.71 -1.63
C TRP A 84 -5.81 -14.00 -0.27
N ASP A 85 -4.76 -14.31 0.52
CA ASP A 85 -4.50 -13.61 1.79
C ASP A 85 -4.21 -12.11 1.58
N PHE A 86 -3.63 -11.73 0.43
CA PHE A 86 -3.44 -10.31 0.08
C PHE A 86 -4.74 -9.60 -0.28
N ALA A 87 -5.64 -10.24 -1.02
CA ALA A 87 -6.87 -9.65 -1.56
C ALA A 87 -8.02 -9.54 -0.55
N TYR A 88 -8.13 -10.55 0.32
CA TYR A 88 -9.24 -10.72 1.27
C TYR A 88 -8.80 -10.91 2.72
N GLY A 89 -7.54 -11.33 2.95
CA GLY A 89 -7.00 -11.58 4.27
C GLY A 89 -6.41 -10.33 4.92
N THR A 90 -5.60 -10.55 5.97
CA THR A 90 -4.99 -9.48 6.77
C THR A 90 -3.60 -9.10 6.28
N LYS A 91 -3.10 -9.71 5.21
CA LYS A 91 -1.71 -9.50 4.74
C LYS A 91 -1.40 -8.04 4.41
N ALA A 92 -2.33 -7.35 3.78
CA ALA A 92 -2.20 -5.93 3.48
C ALA A 92 -1.96 -5.10 4.75
N GLU A 93 -2.73 -5.38 5.80
CA GLU A 93 -2.60 -4.71 7.09
C GLU A 93 -1.27 -5.04 7.76
N ARG A 94 -0.86 -6.31 7.76
CA ARG A 94 0.45 -6.72 8.30
C ARG A 94 1.60 -6.01 7.59
N ILE A 95 1.51 -5.83 6.28
CA ILE A 95 2.51 -5.07 5.51
C ILE A 95 2.51 -3.60 5.91
N ASN A 96 1.35 -2.98 6.13
CA ASN A 96 1.27 -1.61 6.63
C ASN A 96 1.90 -1.46 8.02
N VAL A 97 1.63 -2.39 8.94
CA VAL A 97 2.25 -2.37 10.28
C VAL A 97 3.78 -2.48 10.18
N MET A 98 4.28 -3.46 9.41
CA MET A 98 5.72 -3.59 9.17
C MET A 98 6.33 -2.34 8.51
N TYR A 99 5.59 -1.68 7.60
CA TYR A 99 6.02 -0.42 7.00
C TYR A 99 6.12 0.70 8.04
N GLU A 100 5.15 0.81 8.95
CA GLU A 100 5.16 1.80 10.03
C GLU A 100 6.29 1.56 11.03
N ASP A 101 6.66 0.30 11.30
CA ASP A 101 7.80 -0.03 12.14
C ASP A 101 9.13 0.34 11.45
N ILE A 102 9.29 -0.03 10.18
CA ILE A 102 10.52 0.24 9.41
C ILE A 102 10.75 1.74 9.21
N ILE A 103 9.70 2.54 9.00
CA ILE A 103 9.88 3.99 8.80
C ILE A 103 10.24 4.72 10.10
N GLN A 104 9.87 4.17 11.26
CA GLN A 104 10.17 4.76 12.57
C GLN A 104 11.55 4.40 13.08
N ASP A 105 12.06 3.22 12.73
CA ASP A 105 13.37 2.76 13.18
C ASP A 105 14.50 3.36 12.31
N PRO A 106 15.35 4.26 12.87
CA PRO A 106 16.43 4.90 12.12
C PRO A 106 17.53 3.93 11.68
N SER A 107 17.62 2.74 12.27
CA SER A 107 18.67 1.77 11.96
C SER A 107 18.52 1.16 10.56
N PHE A 108 17.32 1.13 10.00
CA PHE A 108 17.08 0.64 8.63
C PHE A 108 17.48 1.64 7.53
N TRP A 109 17.84 2.89 7.89
CA TRP A 109 18.07 3.95 6.93
C TRP A 109 19.46 4.58 7.06
N PHE A 110 20.19 4.68 5.94
CA PHE A 110 21.43 5.46 5.86
C PHE A 110 21.18 6.97 5.96
N THR A 111 19.99 7.44 5.57
CA THR A 111 19.51 8.81 5.76
C THR A 111 18.09 8.73 6.33
N PRO A 112 17.82 9.30 7.52
CA PRO A 112 16.50 9.17 8.14
C PRO A 112 15.43 9.81 7.24
N VAL A 113 14.37 9.05 6.97
CA VAL A 113 13.18 9.60 6.32
C VAL A 113 12.48 10.47 7.36
N LEU A 114 12.57 11.79 7.22
CA LEU A 114 11.91 12.70 8.14
C LEU A 114 10.41 12.38 8.17
N PRO A 115 9.82 12.03 9.33
CA PRO A 115 8.38 11.84 9.46
C PRO A 115 7.68 13.12 9.04
N ASN A 116 6.56 12.99 8.30
CA ASN A 116 5.74 14.15 7.90
C ASN A 116 5.37 15.03 9.12
N LYS A 117 5.23 14.42 10.31
CA LYS A 117 4.97 15.10 11.58
C LYS A 117 6.11 16.02 12.05
N GLU A 118 7.38 15.66 11.80
CA GLU A 118 8.51 16.53 12.14
C GLU A 118 8.59 17.73 11.21
N ILE A 119 8.22 17.57 9.94
CA ILE A 119 8.09 18.69 8.99
C ILE A 119 6.96 19.62 9.43
N ILE A 120 5.81 19.06 9.84
CA ILE A 120 4.67 19.83 10.38
C ILE A 120 5.04 20.53 11.68
N GLN A 121 5.66 19.85 12.64
CA GLN A 121 6.11 20.43 13.91
C GLN A 121 7.17 21.51 13.71
N LYS A 122 8.13 21.29 12.80
CA LYS A 122 9.13 22.30 12.44
C LYS A 122 8.46 23.53 11.82
N ASN A 123 7.43 23.35 11.00
CA ASN A 123 6.64 24.46 10.46
C ASN A 123 5.79 25.17 11.54
N GLU A 124 5.17 24.45 12.47
CA GLU A 124 4.47 25.02 13.65
C GLU A 124 5.43 25.78 14.58
N GLN A 125 6.65 25.27 14.78
CA GLN A 125 7.71 25.94 15.53
C GLN A 125 8.19 27.22 14.81
N LEU A 126 8.28 27.20 13.49
CA LEU A 126 8.58 28.39 12.70
C LEU A 126 7.44 29.42 12.80
N GLU A 127 6.17 29.02 12.73
CA GLU A 127 5.03 29.93 12.89
C GLU A 127 4.94 30.57 14.29
N THR A 128 5.25 29.80 15.35
CA THR A 128 5.30 30.33 16.72
C THR A 128 6.52 31.24 16.97
N SER A 129 7.63 31.03 16.25
CA SER A 129 8.80 31.93 16.30
C SER A 129 8.56 33.26 15.58
N VAL A 130 7.74 33.28 14.52
CA VAL A 130 7.40 34.50 13.76
C VAL A 130 6.35 35.36 14.47
N LYS A 131 5.60 34.78 15.42
CA LYS A 131 4.60 35.48 16.26
C LYS A 131 5.17 36.09 17.56
N LYS A 132 6.44 35.84 17.89
CA LYS A 132 7.16 36.50 18.99
C LYS A 132 7.96 37.69 18.47
#